data_AF-A0A822HV56-F1
#
_entry.id   AF-A0A822HV56-F1
#
_cell.length_a   1.000
_cell.length_b   1.000
_cell.length_c   1.000
_cell.angle_alpha   90.00
_cell.angle_beta   90.00
_cell.angle_gamma   90.00
#
_symmetry.space_group_name_H-M   'P 1'
#
loop_
_entity.id
_entity.type
_entity.pdbx_description
1 polymer ?
#
loop_
_entity_poly.entity_id
_entity_poly.type
_entity_poly.pdbx_seq_one_letter_code
_entity_poly.pdbx_strand_id
1 'polypeptide(L)'
;MSHKAISKYTGCEPKAVRYWLARWQENEDLSNLPKTGRPRATSKKTDLKIVNIAKREVNITSSDISNVLKKDGVGIDPSNVRRRLRES
;
A
#
# COMPACT_ATOMS: atom_id res chain seq x y z
N MET A 1 28.74 17.91 4.93
CA MET A 1 27.94 18.30 6.12
C MET A 1 27.92 17.10 7.08
N SER A 2 28.18 17.28 8.38
CA SER A 2 28.20 16.15 9.35
C SER A 2 26.79 15.63 9.62
N HIS A 3 26.62 14.32 9.85
CA HIS A 3 25.31 13.72 10.18
C HIS A 3 24.67 14.35 11.43
N LYS A 4 25.47 14.88 12.37
CA LYS A 4 24.97 15.65 13.52
C LYS A 4 24.34 16.98 13.12
N ALA A 5 24.91 17.65 12.11
CA ALA A 5 24.38 18.92 11.61
C ALA A 5 23.06 18.69 10.85
N ILE A 6 22.99 17.63 10.05
CA ILE A 6 21.76 17.20 9.37
C ILE A 6 20.69 16.85 10.39
N SER A 7 21.02 16.07 11.43
CA SER A 7 20.09 15.74 12.52
C SER A 7 19.53 16.98 13.22
N LYS A 8 20.37 17.98 13.53
CA LYS A 8 19.91 19.24 14.13
C LYS A 8 19.00 20.04 13.19
N TYR A 9 19.27 19.99 11.89
CA TYR A 9 18.46 20.68 10.88
C TYR A 9 17.12 19.98 10.62
N THR A 10 17.08 18.66 10.58
CA THR A 10 15.86 17.88 10.27
C THR A 10 15.05 17.48 11.48
N GLY A 11 15.61 17.58 12.70
CA GLY A 11 15.00 17.06 13.93
C GLY A 11 14.99 15.53 14.02
N CYS A 12 15.59 14.83 13.06
CA CYS A 12 15.65 13.36 13.06
C CYS A 12 16.78 12.86 13.96
N GLU A 13 16.63 11.64 14.48
CA GLU A 13 17.67 11.00 15.29
C GLU A 13 18.98 10.84 14.50
N PRO A 14 20.16 11.16 15.07
CA PRO A 14 21.45 11.04 14.39
C PRO A 14 21.73 9.64 13.80
N LYS A 15 21.19 8.59 14.44
CA LYS A 15 21.31 7.21 13.98
C LYS A 15 20.55 6.97 12.66
N ALA A 16 19.34 7.53 12.53
CA ALA A 16 18.54 7.44 11.31
C ALA A 16 19.22 8.18 10.15
N VAL A 17 19.76 9.38 10.42
CA VAL A 17 20.52 10.16 9.42
C VAL A 17 21.74 9.38 8.94
N ARG A 18 22.50 8.76 9.85
CA ARG A 18 23.65 7.93 9.49
C ARG A 18 23.23 6.75 8.61
N TYR A 19 22.13 6.08 8.96
CA TYR A 19 21.59 4.97 8.19
C TYR A 19 21.21 5.38 6.76
N TRP A 20 20.52 6.51 6.59
CA TRP A 20 20.16 7.02 5.26
C TRP A 20 21.40 7.37 4.44
N LEU A 21 22.38 8.05 5.02
CA LEU A 21 23.62 8.39 4.31
C LEU A 21 24.37 7.15 3.82
N ALA A 22 24.46 6.11 4.65
CA ALA A 22 25.08 4.85 4.25
C ALA A 22 24.31 4.16 3.12
N ARG A 23 22.98 4.10 3.22
CA ARG A 23 22.14 3.48 2.19
C ARG A 23 22.21 4.24 0.86
N TRP A 24 22.23 5.57 0.90
CA TRP A 24 22.40 6.41 -0.28
C TRP A 24 23.76 6.20 -0.94
N GLN A 25 24.83 6.07 -0.15
CA GLN A 25 26.16 5.82 -0.68
C GLN A 25 26.28 4.45 -1.37
N GLU A 26 25.53 3.45 -0.90
CA GLU A 26 25.56 2.10 -1.45
C GLU A 26 24.63 1.93 -2.67
N ASN A 27 23.41 2.48 -2.61
CA ASN A 27 22.35 2.16 -3.57
C ASN A 27 21.81 3.37 -4.34
N GLU A 28 22.23 4.59 -3.99
CA GLU A 28 21.65 5.84 -4.50
C GLU A 28 20.11 5.89 -4.40
N ASP A 29 19.55 5.15 -3.42
CA ASP A 29 18.11 5.03 -3.21
C ASP A 29 17.76 5.05 -1.71
N LEU A 30 16.82 5.93 -1.35
CA LEU A 30 16.25 6.05 -0.01
C LEU A 30 14.80 5.55 0.06
N SER A 31 14.27 5.01 -1.04
CA SER A 31 12.92 4.47 -1.11
C SER A 31 12.73 3.37 -0.08
N ASN A 32 11.54 3.33 0.51
CA ASN A 32 11.22 2.26 1.44
C ASN A 32 11.19 0.92 0.69
N LEU A 33 11.80 -0.09 1.31
CA LEU A 33 11.67 -1.46 0.82
C LEU A 33 10.20 -1.89 0.87
N PRO A 34 9.78 -2.81 -0.03
CA PRO A 34 8.48 -3.43 0.08
C PRO A 34 8.27 -3.99 1.49
N LYS A 35 7.05 -3.87 2.01
CA LYS A 35 6.70 -4.44 3.32
C LYS A 35 7.02 -5.92 3.32
N THR A 36 7.65 -6.39 4.41
CA THR A 36 7.88 -7.81 4.63
C THR A 36 6.55 -8.54 4.86
N GLY A 37 6.43 -9.78 4.35
CA GLY A 37 5.22 -10.60 4.46
C GLY A 37 4.56 -10.92 3.12
N ARG A 38 3.40 -11.59 3.17
CA ARG A 38 2.69 -12.03 1.96
C ARG A 38 2.15 -10.82 1.18
N PRO A 39 2.48 -10.67 -0.12
CA PRO A 39 1.92 -9.63 -0.95
C PRO A 39 0.39 -9.65 -0.95
N ARG A 40 -0.23 -8.48 -1.14
CA ARG A 40 -1.68 -8.40 -1.32
C ARG A 40 -2.06 -9.10 -2.62
N ALA A 41 -3.15 -9.86 -2.58
CA ALA A 41 -3.75 -10.45 -3.78
C ALA A 41 -4.40 -9.40 -4.69
N THR A 42 -4.77 -8.23 -4.15
CA THR A 42 -5.44 -7.17 -4.91
C THR A 42 -4.49 -6.02 -5.26
N SER A 43 -4.67 -5.46 -6.44
CA SER A 43 -3.98 -4.24 -6.89
C SER A 43 -4.74 -2.98 -6.45
N LYS A 44 -4.07 -1.82 -6.42
CA LYS A 44 -4.75 -0.52 -6.17
C LYS A 44 -5.90 -0.25 -7.14
N LYS A 45 -5.74 -0.62 -8.42
CA LYS A 45 -6.78 -0.48 -9.45
C LYS A 45 -8.00 -1.33 -9.12
N THR A 46 -7.77 -2.55 -8.63
CA THR A 46 -8.84 -3.45 -8.23
C THR A 46 -9.56 -2.94 -6.97
N ASP A 47 -8.81 -2.44 -5.99
CA ASP A 47 -9.37 -1.85 -4.78
C ASP A 47 -10.26 -0.64 -5.12
N LEU A 48 -9.81 0.22 -6.05
CA LEU A 48 -10.62 1.34 -6.53
C LEU A 48 -11.93 0.88 -7.21
N LYS A 49 -11.86 -0.18 -8.03
CA LYS A 49 -13.06 -0.77 -8.65
C LYS A 49 -14.05 -1.26 -7.60
N ILE A 50 -13.58 -1.98 -6.57
CA ILE A 50 -14.40 -2.47 -5.46
C ILE A 50 -15.16 -1.31 -4.80
N VAL A 51 -14.45 -0.24 -4.45
CA VAL A 51 -15.04 0.94 -3.80
C VAL A 51 -16.04 1.63 -4.73
N ASN A 52 -15.72 1.78 -6.01
CA ASN A 52 -16.60 2.43 -6.97
C ASN A 52 -17.89 1.66 -7.21
N ILE A 53 -17.84 0.32 -7.24
CA ILE A 53 -19.04 -0.52 -7.36
C ILE A 53 -19.91 -0.33 -6.11
N ALA A 54 -19.34 -0.43 -4.91
CA ALA A 54 -20.06 -0.25 -3.66
C ALA A 54 -20.68 1.16 -3.50
N LYS A 55 -20.02 2.20 -4.04
CA LYS A 55 -20.56 3.56 -4.04
C LYS A 55 -21.73 3.75 -5.02
N ARG A 56 -21.74 3.03 -6.15
CA ARG A 56 -22.82 3.09 -7.14
C ARG A 56 -24.07 2.35 -6.67
N GLU A 57 -23.89 1.22 -6.01
CA GLU A 57 -24.96 0.37 -5.51
C GLU A 57 -24.77 0.09 -4.01
N VAL A 58 -25.40 0.91 -3.17
CA VAL A 58 -25.18 0.90 -1.71
C VAL A 58 -25.55 -0.44 -1.05
N ASN A 59 -26.49 -1.18 -1.63
CA ASN A 59 -26.96 -2.47 -1.12
C ASN A 59 -26.27 -3.70 -1.74
N ILE A 60 -25.22 -3.49 -2.54
CA ILE A 60 -24.52 -4.60 -3.20
C ILE A 60 -23.74 -5.43 -2.18
N THR A 61 -23.77 -6.77 -2.31
CA THR A 61 -23.04 -7.64 -1.39
C THR A 61 -21.58 -7.85 -1.84
N SER A 62 -20.73 -8.29 -0.91
CA SER A 62 -19.35 -8.67 -1.25
C SER A 62 -19.27 -9.81 -2.27
N SER A 63 -20.27 -10.70 -2.28
CA SER A 63 -20.36 -11.81 -3.24
C SER A 63 -20.73 -11.31 -4.63
N ASP A 64 -21.63 -10.34 -4.72
CA ASP A 64 -22.03 -9.72 -6.00
C ASP A 64 -20.86 -8.95 -6.62
N ILE A 65 -20.15 -8.14 -5.82
CA ILE A 65 -18.93 -7.46 -6.29
C ILE A 65 -17.89 -8.48 -6.79
N SER A 66 -17.68 -9.57 -6.05
CA SER A 66 -16.78 -10.65 -6.47
C SER A 66 -17.21 -11.24 -7.82
N ASN A 67 -18.50 -11.48 -8.02
CA ASN A 67 -19.04 -12.02 -9.28
C ASN A 67 -18.90 -11.02 -10.44
N VAL A 68 -19.12 -9.72 -10.21
CA VAL A 68 -18.87 -8.66 -11.20
C VAL A 68 -17.40 -8.64 -11.60
N LEU A 69 -16.49 -8.65 -10.63
CA LEU A 69 -15.05 -8.66 -10.90
C LEU A 69 -14.60 -9.94 -11.62
N LYS A 70 -15.23 -11.08 -11.31
CA LYS A 70 -14.95 -12.35 -12.00
C LYS A 70 -15.35 -12.28 -13.49
N LYS A 71 -16.45 -11.61 -13.83
CA LYS A 71 -16.84 -11.34 -15.23
C LYS A 71 -15.83 -10.46 -15.95
N ASP A 72 -15.18 -9.53 -15.24
CA ASP A 72 -14.07 -8.70 -15.70
C ASP A 72 -12.72 -9.44 -15.78
N GLY A 73 -12.68 -10.75 -15.53
CA GLY A 73 -11.46 -11.57 -15.52
C GLY A 73 -10.64 -11.52 -14.23
N VAL A 74 -11.19 -10.94 -13.17
CA VAL A 74 -10.51 -10.77 -11.87
C VAL A 74 -11.19 -11.66 -10.81
N GLY A 75 -10.65 -12.86 -10.61
CA GLY A 75 -11.13 -13.79 -9.58
C GLY A 75 -10.66 -13.40 -8.18
N ILE A 76 -11.54 -12.85 -7.34
CA ILE A 76 -11.24 -12.46 -5.96
C ILE A 76 -12.28 -13.06 -5.03
N ASP A 77 -11.82 -13.62 -3.91
CA ASP A 77 -12.72 -14.15 -2.88
C ASP A 77 -13.57 -13.04 -2.21
N PRO A 78 -14.87 -13.25 -1.92
CA PRO A 78 -15.71 -12.28 -1.24
C PRO A 78 -15.15 -11.75 0.09
N SER A 79 -14.38 -12.57 0.82
CA SER A 79 -13.70 -12.14 2.05
C SER A 79 -12.65 -11.06 1.80
N ASN A 80 -11.94 -11.14 0.67
CA ASN A 80 -11.00 -10.11 0.25
C ASN A 80 -11.73 -8.82 -0.11
N VAL A 81 -12.86 -8.90 -0.83
CA VAL A 81 -13.69 -7.72 -1.13
C VAL A 81 -14.13 -7.01 0.15
N ARG A 82 -14.67 -7.77 1.11
CA ARG A 82 -15.10 -7.23 2.41
C ARG A 82 -13.95 -6.55 3.16
N ARG A 83 -12.78 -7.19 3.17
CA ARG A 83 -11.58 -6.60 3.77
C ARG A 83 -11.20 -5.29 3.10
N ARG A 84 -11.26 -5.20 1.76
CA ARG A 84 -10.97 -3.96 1.02
C ARG A 84 -11.95 -2.83 1.36
N LEU A 85 -13.24 -3.13 1.46
CA LEU A 85 -14.25 -2.15 1.84
C LEU A 85 -14.06 -1.61 3.27
N ARG A 86 -13.46 -2.38 4.18
CA ARG A 86 -13.14 -1.94 5.55
C ARG A 86 -11.87 -1.10 5.66
N GLU A 87 -10.91 -1.32 4.76
CA GLU A 87 -9.61 -0.63 4.73
C GLU A 87 -9.64 0.67 3.90
N SER A 88 -10.70 0.89 3.13
CA SER A 88 -10.87 2.04 2.21
C SER A 88 -11.60 3.18 2.89
#